data_AF-A0A2V5TRL1-F1
#
_entry.id   AF-A0A2V5TRL1-F1
#
_cell.length_a   1.000
_cell.length_b   1.000
_cell.length_c   1.000
_cell.angle_alpha   90.00
_cell.angle_beta   90.00
_cell.angle_gamma   90.00
#
_symmetry.space_group_name_H-M   'P 1'
#
loop_
_entity.id
_entity.type
_entity.pdbx_description
1 polymer ?
#
loop_
_entity_poly.entity_id
_entity_poly.type
_entity_poly.pdbx_seq_one_letter_code
_entity_poly.pdbx_strand_id
1 'polypeptide(L)'
;MSRSSPSSSSELLRAHCAAISNEEAVLREGGGKAGHERQRKMGRLPVRERIGHLLDKDSQFFEIGLWAAYKMYEQWGRIPAAGVVTGIGNIECVSCMVIANDATVKAGAFFPQTTKKVIRAQRIAFECSLPIIYLVDSAGVFLPMQDEIFPDEDDFGRIFRNNSIISAAGIPQFAAIMGNCVAGGAYLPVLCDKILMTKGSGLYLAGPSLVKAAIGQIVDAEELGGAQMHSAISGTVDFYEKDDPACLKRLRSLIALLPESKESKTSETAKERTQPPKSPDSVYDLISFDGQKQYDVRDLLAAVVDADSIDEYKADYGKTIVTAYARVAGRAVGIVANQRLQVRTKKEGIQMGGVIYSDSADKAARFVM
;
A
#
# COMPACT_ATOMS: atom_id res chain seq x y z
N MET A 1 24.15 -20.76 -40.21
CA MET A 1 22.90 -20.39 -39.51
C MET A 1 22.94 -21.03 -38.12
N SER A 2 23.42 -20.27 -37.14
CA SER A 2 23.45 -20.70 -35.73
C SER A 2 22.01 -20.75 -35.21
N ARG A 3 21.52 -21.96 -34.89
CA ARG A 3 20.28 -22.11 -34.14
C ARG A 3 20.58 -21.65 -32.72
N SER A 4 20.10 -20.46 -32.35
CA SER A 4 20.03 -20.05 -30.95
C SER A 4 19.34 -21.15 -30.17
N SER A 5 20.06 -21.76 -29.22
CA SER A 5 19.48 -22.66 -28.22
C SER A 5 18.24 -21.99 -27.62
N PRO A 6 17.09 -22.67 -27.50
CA PRO A 6 15.95 -22.08 -26.82
C PRO A 6 16.39 -21.76 -25.39
N SER A 7 16.33 -20.48 -25.02
CA SER A 7 16.61 -20.01 -23.67
C SER A 7 15.83 -20.87 -22.67
N SER A 8 16.47 -21.30 -21.59
CA SER A 8 15.80 -22.15 -20.60
C SER A 8 14.56 -21.44 -20.03
N SER A 9 13.51 -22.18 -19.64
CA SER A 9 12.28 -21.57 -19.10
C SER A 9 12.55 -20.64 -17.91
N SER A 10 13.58 -20.97 -17.11
CA SER A 10 14.10 -20.17 -15.99
C SER A 10 14.66 -18.82 -16.46
N GLU A 11 15.46 -18.79 -17.54
CA GLU A 11 15.97 -17.55 -18.13
C GLU A 11 14.86 -16.63 -18.63
N LEU A 12 13.83 -17.19 -19.28
CA LEU A 12 12.68 -16.40 -19.75
C LEU A 12 11.91 -15.75 -18.60
N LEU A 13 11.65 -16.51 -17.53
CA LEU A 13 10.97 -16.01 -16.34
C LEU A 13 11.80 -14.92 -15.65
N ARG A 14 13.12 -15.12 -15.50
CA ARG A 14 14.03 -14.10 -14.95
C ARG A 14 14.06 -12.83 -15.79
N ALA A 15 14.12 -12.96 -17.12
CA ALA A 15 14.07 -11.82 -18.02
C ALA A 15 12.75 -11.04 -17.89
N HIS A 16 11.62 -11.73 -17.71
CA HIS A 16 10.34 -11.08 -17.47
C HIS A 16 10.28 -10.37 -16.11
N CYS A 17 10.79 -10.98 -15.03
CA CYS A 17 10.90 -10.32 -13.74
C CYS A 17 11.79 -9.07 -13.80
N ALA A 18 12.89 -9.12 -14.57
CA ALA A 18 13.74 -7.95 -14.80
C ALA A 18 13.02 -6.85 -15.57
N ALA A 19 12.24 -7.20 -16.61
CA ALA A 19 11.43 -6.24 -17.35
C ALA A 19 10.37 -5.55 -16.46
N ILE A 20 9.69 -6.32 -15.61
CA ILE A 20 8.75 -5.79 -14.61
C ILE A 20 9.49 -4.83 -13.66
N SER A 21 10.64 -5.23 -13.13
CA SER A 21 11.43 -4.41 -12.20
C SER A 21 11.88 -3.09 -12.84
N ASN A 22 12.25 -3.11 -14.11
CA ASN A 22 12.62 -1.90 -14.86
C ASN A 22 11.42 -0.96 -15.04
N GLU A 23 10.24 -1.48 -15.39
CA GLU A 23 9.03 -0.65 -15.50
C GLU A 23 8.62 -0.09 -14.13
N GLU A 24 8.76 -0.88 -13.06
CA GLU A 24 8.51 -0.37 -11.71
C GLU A 24 9.44 0.79 -11.34
N ALA A 25 10.72 0.72 -11.73
CA ALA A 25 11.64 1.83 -11.52
C ALA A 25 11.15 3.12 -12.21
N VAL A 26 10.63 3.01 -13.44
CA VAL A 26 10.01 4.13 -14.18
C VAL A 26 8.75 4.63 -13.46
N LEU A 27 7.88 3.74 -12.98
CA LEU A 27 6.68 4.13 -12.23
C LEU A 27 7.00 4.85 -10.92
N ARG A 28 8.12 4.49 -10.27
CA ARG A 28 8.58 5.16 -9.05
C ARG A 28 9.05 6.60 -9.27
N GLU A 29 9.33 7.00 -10.51
CA GLU A 29 9.66 8.40 -10.86
C GLU A 29 8.47 9.36 -10.77
N GLY A 30 7.23 8.85 -10.62
CA GLY A 30 6.04 9.69 -10.48
C GLY A 30 5.82 10.60 -11.69
N GLY A 31 5.60 11.90 -11.46
CA GLY A 31 5.47 12.92 -12.49
C GLY A 31 6.78 13.28 -13.21
N GLY A 32 7.88 12.58 -12.91
CA GLY A 32 9.20 12.78 -13.51
C GLY A 32 9.93 14.04 -13.02
N LYS A 33 11.12 14.28 -13.60
CA LYS A 33 12.04 15.35 -13.18
C LYS A 33 11.39 16.74 -13.11
N ALA A 34 10.61 17.11 -14.13
CA ALA A 34 9.93 18.40 -14.16
C ALA A 34 8.92 18.56 -13.01
N GLY A 35 8.23 17.49 -12.63
CA GLY A 35 7.34 17.46 -11.47
C GLY A 35 8.11 17.62 -10.16
N HIS A 36 9.23 16.93 -10.00
CA HIS A 36 10.11 17.05 -8.83
C HIS A 36 10.68 18.46 -8.68
N GLU A 37 11.19 19.05 -9.76
CA GLU A 37 11.71 20.42 -9.77
C GLU A 37 10.63 21.44 -9.42
N ARG A 38 9.39 21.25 -9.90
CA ARG A 38 8.25 22.11 -9.53
C ARG A 38 8.00 22.06 -8.01
N GLN A 39 7.97 20.87 -7.42
CA GLN A 39 7.79 20.74 -5.96
C GLN A 39 8.94 21.40 -5.19
N ARG A 40 10.19 21.17 -5.61
CA ARG A 40 11.36 21.78 -4.97
C ARG A 40 11.38 23.29 -5.06
N LYS A 41 10.95 23.88 -6.18
CA LYS A 41 10.82 25.35 -6.34
C LYS A 41 9.82 25.94 -5.34
N MET A 42 8.83 25.15 -4.90
CA MET A 42 7.87 25.52 -3.86
C MET A 42 8.38 25.23 -2.43
N GLY A 43 9.63 24.76 -2.28
CA GLY A 43 10.18 24.36 -0.98
C GLY A 43 9.63 23.03 -0.45
N ARG A 44 8.97 22.23 -1.29
CA ARG A 44 8.32 20.98 -0.92
C ARG A 44 9.13 19.77 -1.38
N LEU A 45 9.10 18.70 -0.59
CA LEU A 45 9.75 17.44 -0.92
C LEU A 45 8.86 16.58 -1.84
N PRO A 46 9.42 15.91 -2.86
CA PRO A 46 8.72 14.84 -3.57
C PRO A 46 8.23 13.74 -2.62
N VAL A 47 7.10 13.10 -2.96
CA VAL A 47 6.38 12.20 -2.06
C VAL A 47 7.23 11.04 -1.52
N ARG A 48 8.06 10.43 -2.36
CA ARG A 48 8.91 9.29 -1.94
C ARG A 48 10.05 9.72 -1.03
N GLU A 49 10.52 10.97 -1.16
CA GLU A 49 11.48 11.55 -0.22
C GLU A 49 10.80 11.80 1.12
N ARG A 50 9.56 12.32 1.14
CA ARG A 50 8.78 12.46 2.38
C ARG A 50 8.63 11.14 3.11
N ILE A 51 8.30 10.06 2.39
CA ILE A 51 8.20 8.71 2.96
C ILE A 51 9.56 8.25 3.49
N GLY A 52 10.64 8.40 2.72
CA GLY A 52 11.99 8.03 3.16
C GLY A 52 12.46 8.76 4.43
N HIS A 53 12.09 10.03 4.59
CA HIS A 53 12.35 10.80 5.81
C HIS A 53 11.46 10.42 7.00
N LEU A 54 10.26 9.90 6.72
CA LEU A 54 9.30 9.49 7.74
C LEU A 54 9.64 8.12 8.32
N LEU A 55 10.09 7.17 7.49
CA LEU A 55 10.39 5.80 7.89
C LEU A 55 11.65 5.69 8.76
N ASP A 56 11.69 4.64 9.58
CA ASP A 56 12.89 4.28 10.34
C ASP A 56 14.06 4.01 9.41
N LYS A 57 15.26 4.37 9.90
CA LYS A 57 16.49 4.16 9.14
C LYS A 57 16.62 2.68 8.78
N ASP A 58 16.95 2.42 7.52
CA ASP A 58 17.13 1.07 6.95
C ASP A 58 15.86 0.20 6.98
N SER A 59 14.69 0.77 7.30
CA SER A 59 13.40 0.09 7.23
C SER A 59 12.94 -0.10 5.78
N GLN A 60 12.38 -1.27 5.50
CA GLN A 60 11.73 -1.53 4.22
C GLN A 60 10.35 -0.88 4.16
N PHE A 61 10.01 -0.37 2.97
CA PHE A 61 8.66 0.09 2.67
C PHE A 61 7.97 -0.92 1.76
N PHE A 62 6.95 -1.60 2.29
CA PHE A 62 6.12 -2.51 1.51
C PHE A 62 5.09 -1.68 0.72
N GLU A 63 5.50 -1.22 -0.46
CA GLU A 63 4.64 -0.42 -1.34
C GLU A 63 3.50 -1.26 -1.92
N ILE A 64 2.28 -0.74 -1.79
CA ILE A 64 1.05 -1.37 -2.25
C ILE A 64 0.53 -0.59 -3.47
N GLY A 65 0.26 -1.30 -4.56
CA GLY A 65 -0.42 -0.73 -5.73
C GLY A 65 0.44 0.22 -6.58
N LEU A 66 1.75 -0.03 -6.72
CA LEU A 66 2.62 0.73 -7.64
C LEU A 66 2.09 0.74 -9.09
N TRP A 67 1.53 -0.38 -9.54
CA TRP A 67 0.93 -0.56 -10.86
C TRP A 67 -0.49 0.01 -11.00
N ALA A 68 -1.04 0.63 -9.95
CA ALA A 68 -2.37 1.24 -10.04
C ALA A 68 -2.40 2.30 -11.14
N ALA A 69 -3.50 2.33 -11.90
CA ALA A 69 -3.70 3.19 -13.08
C ALA A 69 -2.72 2.97 -14.26
N TYR A 70 -1.91 1.89 -14.25
CA TYR A 70 -1.00 1.59 -15.34
C TYR A 70 -1.76 1.40 -16.67
N LYS A 71 -1.47 2.26 -17.65
CA LYS A 71 -2.09 2.29 -18.99
C LYS A 71 -3.62 2.46 -18.99
N MET A 72 -4.20 3.06 -17.94
CA MET A 72 -5.67 3.23 -17.84
C MET A 72 -6.19 4.56 -18.38
N TYR A 73 -5.37 5.62 -18.39
CA TYR A 73 -5.82 7.00 -18.67
C TYR A 73 -5.00 7.68 -19.76
N GLU A 74 -4.66 6.97 -20.82
CA GLU A 74 -3.72 7.44 -21.86
C GLU A 74 -4.08 8.82 -22.44
N GLN A 75 -5.38 9.12 -22.59
CA GLN A 75 -5.90 10.43 -23.01
C GLN A 75 -5.49 11.60 -22.10
N TRP A 76 -5.26 11.32 -20.82
CA TRP A 76 -4.81 12.28 -19.81
C TRP A 76 -3.31 12.15 -19.50
N GLY A 77 -2.61 11.24 -20.17
CA GLY A 77 -1.20 10.91 -19.92
C GLY A 77 -1.00 9.85 -18.84
N ARG A 78 0.26 9.62 -18.46
CA ARG A 78 0.59 8.62 -17.44
C ARG A 78 0.17 9.12 -16.05
N ILE A 79 -0.47 8.24 -15.29
CA ILE A 79 -0.84 8.45 -13.88
C ILE A 79 -0.14 7.37 -13.02
N PRO A 80 1.19 7.42 -12.85
CA PRO A 80 1.92 6.39 -12.11
C PRO A 80 1.39 6.23 -10.69
N ALA A 81 1.30 4.98 -10.22
CA ALA A 81 0.79 4.63 -8.90
C ALA A 81 -0.61 5.23 -8.58
N ALA A 82 -1.40 5.59 -9.58
CA ALA A 82 -2.64 6.36 -9.45
C ALA A 82 -2.48 7.70 -8.70
N GLY A 83 -1.31 8.36 -8.78
CA GLY A 83 -1.08 9.67 -8.15
C GLY A 83 -1.03 9.66 -6.61
N VAL A 84 -0.92 8.47 -6.00
CA VAL A 84 -0.80 8.30 -4.55
C VAL A 84 0.13 7.12 -4.25
N VAL A 85 1.09 7.30 -3.36
CA VAL A 85 1.94 6.22 -2.86
C VAL A 85 1.33 5.69 -1.57
N THR A 86 1.06 4.39 -1.54
CA THR A 86 0.51 3.71 -0.35
C THR A 86 1.41 2.54 0.02
N GLY A 87 1.55 2.24 1.30
CA GLY A 87 2.34 1.09 1.73
C GLY A 87 2.49 1.00 3.24
N ILE A 88 3.11 -0.08 3.69
CA ILE A 88 3.37 -0.33 5.11
C ILE A 88 4.86 -0.12 5.37
N GLY A 89 5.19 0.62 6.41
CA GLY A 89 6.57 0.80 6.86
C GLY A 89 6.64 1.09 8.35
N ASN A 90 7.82 0.93 8.94
CA ASN A 90 8.01 1.18 10.36
C ASN A 90 8.38 2.64 10.61
N ILE A 91 7.73 3.24 11.61
CA ILE A 91 7.99 4.58 12.10
C ILE A 91 8.06 4.49 13.63
N GLU A 92 9.23 4.77 14.19
CA GLU A 92 9.50 4.61 15.62
C GLU A 92 9.14 3.19 16.11
N CYS A 93 9.55 2.18 15.34
CA CYS A 93 9.26 0.75 15.55
C CYS A 93 7.76 0.36 15.47
N VAL A 94 6.88 1.28 15.08
CA VAL A 94 5.45 1.01 14.85
C VAL A 94 5.21 0.78 13.36
N SER A 95 4.62 -0.36 12.99
CA SER A 95 4.18 -0.59 11.61
C SER A 95 2.95 0.25 11.30
N CYS A 96 3.08 1.18 10.36
CA CYS A 96 2.03 2.10 9.97
C CYS A 96 1.65 1.93 8.49
N MET A 97 0.38 2.13 8.19
CA MET A 97 -0.07 2.37 6.81
C MET A 97 0.21 3.82 6.45
N VAL A 98 1.01 4.06 5.42
CA VAL A 98 1.28 5.40 4.88
C VAL A 98 0.49 5.59 3.59
N ILE A 99 -0.22 6.71 3.48
CA ILE A 99 -0.99 7.12 2.30
C ILE A 99 -0.56 8.54 1.94
N ALA A 100 0.20 8.69 0.85
CA ALA A 100 0.87 9.93 0.52
C ALA A 100 0.57 10.36 -0.92
N ASN A 101 -0.02 11.55 -1.11
CA ASN A 101 -0.33 12.05 -2.45
C ASN A 101 0.95 12.43 -3.21
N ASP A 102 0.98 12.10 -4.50
CA ASP A 102 2.05 12.54 -5.39
C ASP A 102 1.63 13.80 -6.17
N ALA A 103 1.95 14.97 -5.62
CA ALA A 103 1.67 16.26 -6.25
C ALA A 103 2.47 16.51 -7.55
N THR A 104 3.37 15.60 -7.92
CA THR A 104 4.08 15.64 -9.21
C THR A 104 3.21 15.07 -10.32
N VAL A 105 2.33 14.10 -10.00
CA VAL A 105 1.37 13.46 -10.90
C VAL A 105 0.05 14.24 -10.87
N LYS A 106 -0.20 15.04 -11.92
CA LYS A 106 -1.43 15.84 -12.06
C LYS A 106 -1.81 16.65 -10.79
N ALA A 107 -0.80 17.21 -10.11
CA ALA A 107 -0.99 17.96 -8.86
C ALA A 107 -1.68 17.15 -7.74
N GLY A 108 -1.52 15.82 -7.75
CA GLY A 108 -2.11 14.92 -6.75
C GLY A 108 -3.62 14.79 -6.88
N ALA A 109 -4.19 15.14 -8.04
CA ALA A 109 -5.62 15.02 -8.28
C ALA A 109 -6.08 13.56 -8.19
N PHE A 110 -7.25 13.34 -7.59
CA PHE A 110 -7.86 12.03 -7.48
C PHE A 110 -8.46 11.62 -8.81
N PHE A 111 -7.92 10.56 -9.40
CA PHE A 111 -8.56 9.78 -10.45
C PHE A 111 -9.43 8.67 -9.83
N PRO A 112 -10.31 8.00 -10.58
CA PRO A 112 -11.11 6.89 -10.04
C PRO A 112 -10.24 5.83 -9.34
N GLN A 113 -9.08 5.51 -9.91
CA GLN A 113 -8.15 4.56 -9.27
C GLN A 113 -7.38 5.12 -8.07
N THR A 114 -7.25 6.44 -7.94
CA THR A 114 -6.70 7.04 -6.71
C THR A 114 -7.64 6.74 -5.55
N THR A 115 -8.95 6.97 -5.75
CA THR A 115 -9.99 6.69 -4.75
C THR A 115 -9.98 5.22 -4.33
N LYS A 116 -10.05 4.29 -5.28
CA LYS A 116 -10.02 2.85 -4.99
C LYS A 116 -8.75 2.44 -4.26
N LYS A 117 -7.59 2.99 -4.64
CA LYS A 117 -6.30 2.69 -3.98
C LYS A 117 -6.28 3.19 -2.53
N VAL A 118 -6.78 4.38 -2.25
CA VAL A 118 -6.87 4.93 -0.88
C VAL A 118 -7.84 4.11 -0.01
N ILE A 119 -9.02 3.76 -0.54
CA ILE A 119 -9.99 2.91 0.16
C ILE A 119 -9.39 1.53 0.46
N ARG A 120 -8.66 0.94 -0.50
CA ARG A 120 -7.97 -0.34 -0.28
C ARG A 120 -6.90 -0.23 0.82
N ALA A 121 -6.13 0.86 0.85
CA ALA A 121 -5.13 1.09 1.89
C ALA A 121 -5.78 1.24 3.28
N GLN A 122 -6.89 1.99 3.39
CA GLN A 122 -7.69 2.06 4.62
C GLN A 122 -8.21 0.69 5.05
N ARG A 123 -8.70 -0.12 4.12
CA ARG A 123 -9.19 -1.47 4.43
C ARG A 123 -8.08 -2.37 4.98
N ILE A 124 -6.90 -2.34 4.37
CA ILE A 124 -5.72 -3.07 4.88
C ILE A 124 -5.36 -2.59 6.28
N ALA A 125 -5.32 -1.28 6.50
CA ALA A 125 -5.02 -0.72 7.81
C ALA A 125 -6.04 -1.15 8.87
N PHE A 126 -7.33 -1.18 8.53
CA PHE A 126 -8.38 -1.65 9.43
C PHE A 126 -8.25 -3.16 9.73
N GLU A 127 -8.12 -4.00 8.69
CA GLU A 127 -7.97 -5.46 8.82
C GLU A 127 -6.72 -5.86 9.63
N CYS A 128 -5.64 -5.07 9.52
CA CYS A 128 -4.37 -5.32 10.20
C CYS A 128 -4.15 -4.47 11.46
N SER A 129 -5.13 -3.65 11.87
CA SER A 129 -5.01 -2.72 13.02
C SER A 129 -3.78 -1.80 12.96
N LEU A 130 -3.46 -1.27 11.79
CA LEU A 130 -2.30 -0.40 11.55
C LEU A 130 -2.70 1.08 11.74
N PRO A 131 -1.97 1.87 12.55
CA PRO A 131 -2.10 3.31 12.54
C PRO A 131 -1.90 3.87 11.13
N ILE A 132 -2.64 4.92 10.77
CA ILE A 132 -2.64 5.48 9.41
C ILE A 132 -2.02 6.87 9.40
N ILE A 133 -1.05 7.07 8.51
CA ILE A 133 -0.41 8.35 8.28
C ILE A 133 -0.75 8.85 6.88
N TYR A 134 -1.47 9.97 6.81
CA TYR A 134 -1.80 10.66 5.58
C TYR A 134 -0.81 11.80 5.32
N LEU A 135 -0.07 11.76 4.21
CA LEU A 135 0.73 12.88 3.72
C LEU A 135 -0.03 13.55 2.57
N VAL A 136 -0.77 14.61 2.90
CA VAL A 136 -1.77 15.21 2.02
C VAL A 136 -1.16 16.33 1.20
N ASP A 137 -1.27 16.19 -0.12
CA ASP A 137 -0.85 17.19 -1.11
C ASP A 137 -1.61 16.94 -2.42
N SER A 138 -2.87 17.35 -2.45
CA SER A 138 -3.83 17.04 -3.50
C SER A 138 -4.62 18.27 -3.94
N ALA A 139 -4.73 18.44 -5.26
CA ALA A 139 -5.60 19.45 -5.86
C ALA A 139 -7.11 19.11 -5.79
N GLY A 140 -7.49 17.98 -5.21
CA GLY A 140 -8.88 17.50 -5.14
C GLY A 140 -9.24 16.50 -6.23
N VAL A 141 -10.53 16.41 -6.58
CA VAL A 141 -11.05 15.46 -7.58
C VAL A 141 -10.63 15.88 -9.00
N PHE A 142 -10.27 14.89 -9.84
CA PHE A 142 -10.08 15.12 -11.26
C PHE A 142 -11.43 15.35 -11.95
N LEU A 143 -11.82 16.62 -12.06
CA LEU A 143 -13.14 17.04 -12.51
C LEU A 143 -13.66 16.41 -13.82
N PRO A 144 -12.82 16.17 -14.87
CA PRO A 144 -13.30 15.53 -16.09
C PRO A 144 -13.87 14.12 -15.90
N MET A 145 -13.63 13.47 -14.76
CA MET A 145 -14.13 12.13 -14.43
C MET A 145 -14.89 12.12 -13.09
N GLN A 146 -15.46 13.26 -12.68
CA GLN A 146 -16.07 13.42 -11.36
C GLN A 146 -17.19 12.40 -11.07
N ASP A 147 -17.91 11.94 -12.09
CA ASP A 147 -18.99 10.96 -12.01
C ASP A 147 -18.51 9.55 -11.65
N GLU A 148 -17.23 9.25 -11.88
CA GLU A 148 -16.56 8.00 -11.46
C GLU A 148 -15.76 8.15 -10.16
N ILE A 149 -15.87 9.30 -9.48
CA ILE A 149 -15.07 9.64 -8.31
C ILE A 149 -15.93 10.08 -7.13
N PHE A 150 -17.07 10.72 -7.38
CA PHE A 150 -17.86 11.40 -6.35
C PHE A 150 -19.11 10.66 -5.85
N PRO A 151 -20.01 10.14 -6.71
CA PRO A 151 -21.38 9.88 -6.30
C PRO A 151 -21.65 8.54 -5.59
N ASP A 152 -20.84 7.49 -5.82
CA ASP A 152 -21.21 6.12 -5.45
C ASP A 152 -20.76 5.69 -4.02
N GLU A 153 -21.20 4.52 -3.57
CA GLU A 153 -20.93 4.00 -2.21
C GLU A 153 -19.42 3.84 -1.91
N ASP A 154 -18.65 3.41 -2.90
CA ASP A 154 -17.21 3.17 -2.81
C ASP A 154 -16.37 4.24 -3.55
N ASP A 155 -16.94 5.44 -3.65
CA ASP A 155 -16.29 6.64 -4.20
C ASP A 155 -15.65 7.51 -3.10
N PHE A 156 -15.25 8.74 -3.43
CA PHE A 156 -14.40 9.60 -2.61
C PHE A 156 -14.96 9.84 -1.20
N GLY A 157 -16.29 9.90 -1.05
CA GLY A 157 -16.97 10.00 0.25
C GLY A 157 -16.72 8.82 1.19
N ARG A 158 -16.45 7.62 0.66
CA ARG A 158 -16.17 6.41 1.44
C ARG A 158 -14.92 6.56 2.30
N ILE A 159 -13.95 7.35 1.84
CA ILE A 159 -12.71 7.62 2.57
C ILE A 159 -13.03 8.25 3.93
N PHE A 160 -13.92 9.24 3.95
CA PHE A 160 -14.31 9.98 5.15
C PHE A 160 -15.10 9.09 6.12
N ARG A 161 -16.04 8.30 5.59
CA ARG A 161 -16.76 7.30 6.39
C ARG A 161 -15.78 6.32 7.03
N ASN A 162 -14.81 5.82 6.27
CA ASN A 162 -13.80 4.92 6.78
C ASN A 162 -12.92 5.59 7.83
N ASN A 163 -12.53 6.87 7.68
CA ASN A 163 -11.79 7.59 8.73
C ASN A 163 -12.55 7.54 10.06
N SER A 164 -13.85 7.85 10.05
CA SER A 164 -14.68 7.80 11.26
C SER A 164 -14.79 6.38 11.86
N ILE A 165 -14.96 5.35 11.01
CA ILE A 165 -15.04 3.95 11.46
C ILE A 165 -13.71 3.44 12.04
N ILE A 166 -12.58 3.81 11.42
CA ILE A 166 -11.23 3.44 11.85
C ILE A 166 -10.91 4.10 13.20
N SER A 167 -11.22 5.39 13.36
CA SER A 167 -11.06 6.11 14.64
C SER A 167 -11.94 5.48 15.74
N ALA A 168 -13.21 5.17 15.42
CA ALA A 168 -14.12 4.50 16.37
C ALA A 168 -13.66 3.11 16.80
N ALA A 169 -12.89 2.40 15.96
CA ALA A 169 -12.26 1.13 16.30
C ALA A 169 -10.97 1.28 17.14
N GLY A 170 -10.56 2.52 17.46
CA GLY A 170 -9.38 2.82 18.26
C GLY A 170 -8.06 2.74 17.48
N ILE A 171 -8.11 2.81 16.14
CA ILE A 171 -6.91 2.82 15.29
C ILE A 171 -6.51 4.28 15.01
N PRO A 172 -5.33 4.74 15.49
CA PRO A 172 -4.93 6.14 15.38
C PRO A 172 -4.70 6.59 13.93
N GLN A 173 -5.14 7.80 13.61
CA GLN A 173 -4.99 8.42 12.30
C GLN A 173 -4.35 9.80 12.42
N PHE A 174 -3.30 10.04 11.63
CA PHE A 174 -2.56 11.29 11.59
C PHE A 174 -2.60 11.85 10.17
N ALA A 175 -2.88 13.13 10.03
CA ALA A 175 -2.79 13.83 8.76
C ALA A 175 -1.74 14.94 8.81
N ALA A 176 -0.80 14.92 7.88
CA ALA A 176 0.10 16.03 7.60
C ALA A 176 -0.27 16.65 6.26
N ILE A 177 -0.80 17.87 6.31
CA ILE A 177 -1.10 18.67 5.13
C ILE A 177 0.19 19.38 4.73
N MET A 178 0.80 18.89 3.65
CA MET A 178 2.11 19.32 3.14
C MET A 178 1.99 19.99 1.75
N GLY A 179 0.79 20.47 1.44
CA GLY A 179 0.53 21.28 0.27
C GLY A 179 -0.94 21.64 0.14
N ASN A 180 -1.53 21.38 -1.02
CA ASN A 180 -2.95 21.72 -1.22
C ASN A 180 -3.86 20.63 -0.63
N CYS A 181 -4.99 21.06 -0.07
CA CYS A 181 -6.04 20.21 0.44
C CYS A 181 -7.39 20.92 0.25
N VAL A 182 -8.11 20.57 -0.82
CA VAL A 182 -9.25 21.37 -1.31
C VAL A 182 -10.54 20.54 -1.43
N ALA A 183 -11.67 21.18 -1.15
CA ALA A 183 -13.02 20.65 -1.26
C ALA A 183 -13.19 19.34 -0.50
N GLY A 184 -13.58 18.26 -1.17
CA GLY A 184 -13.74 16.97 -0.52
C GLY A 184 -12.44 16.50 0.16
N GLY A 185 -11.27 16.85 -0.39
CA GLY A 185 -9.98 16.49 0.22
C GLY A 185 -9.80 17.05 1.63
N ALA A 186 -10.46 18.17 1.95
CA ALA A 186 -10.39 18.81 3.28
C ALA A 186 -11.07 17.99 4.39
N TYR A 187 -12.02 17.12 4.08
CA TYR A 187 -12.68 16.30 5.10
C TYR A 187 -11.77 15.21 5.65
N LEU A 188 -10.88 14.65 4.83
CA LEU A 188 -10.00 13.56 5.25
C LEU A 188 -9.09 13.97 6.43
N PRO A 189 -8.33 15.09 6.38
CA PRO A 189 -7.53 15.51 7.53
C PRO A 189 -8.37 15.80 8.77
N VAL A 190 -9.51 16.48 8.60
CA VAL A 190 -10.37 16.92 9.71
C VAL A 190 -11.00 15.74 10.47
N LEU A 191 -11.07 14.56 9.84
CA LEU A 191 -11.55 13.33 10.47
C LEU A 191 -10.40 12.44 11.01
N CYS A 192 -9.16 12.92 10.99
CA CYS A 192 -8.03 12.27 11.65
C CYS A 192 -7.88 12.76 13.10
N ASP A 193 -7.22 11.96 13.95
CA ASP A 193 -7.11 12.25 15.37
C ASP A 193 -6.08 13.35 15.67
N LYS A 194 -5.08 13.51 14.80
CA LYS A 194 -4.07 14.57 14.86
C LYS A 194 -3.78 15.16 13.49
N ILE A 195 -3.72 16.48 13.42
CA ILE A 195 -3.59 17.23 12.18
C ILE A 195 -2.40 18.18 12.27
N LEU A 196 -1.45 17.99 11.37
CA LEU A 196 -0.29 18.84 11.18
C LEU A 196 -0.42 19.57 9.85
N MET A 197 0.06 20.80 9.77
CA MET A 197 0.03 21.57 8.53
C MET A 197 1.29 22.40 8.36
N THR A 198 1.91 22.31 7.19
CA THR A 198 3.11 23.09 6.89
C THR A 198 2.77 24.51 6.43
N LYS A 199 3.62 25.48 6.74
CA LYS A 199 3.53 26.84 6.22
C LYS A 199 3.44 26.84 4.68
N GLY A 200 2.51 27.62 4.13
CA GLY A 200 2.29 27.71 2.68
C GLY A 200 1.49 26.53 2.11
N SER A 201 0.97 25.65 2.96
CA SER A 201 -0.10 24.71 2.63
C SER A 201 -1.46 25.39 2.75
N GLY A 202 -2.49 24.76 2.18
CA GLY A 202 -3.84 25.29 2.22
C GLY A 202 -4.90 24.22 2.42
N LEU A 203 -5.83 24.46 3.35
CA LEU A 203 -6.97 23.61 3.67
C LEU A 203 -8.25 24.41 3.44
N TYR A 204 -9.07 24.01 2.46
CA TYR A 204 -10.26 24.79 2.08
C TYR A 204 -11.41 23.89 1.66
N LEU A 205 -12.65 24.22 2.03
CA LEU A 205 -13.83 23.68 1.35
C LEU A 205 -13.97 24.29 -0.07
N ALA A 206 -13.65 25.57 -0.21
CA ALA A 206 -13.58 26.27 -1.48
C ALA A 206 -12.29 27.10 -1.49
N GLY A 207 -11.38 26.81 -2.42
CA GLY A 207 -10.13 27.59 -2.55
C GLY A 207 -10.37 29.02 -3.04
N PRO A 208 -9.37 29.91 -2.97
CA PRO A 208 -9.53 31.33 -3.31
C PRO A 208 -10.11 31.59 -4.71
N SER A 209 -9.71 30.79 -5.70
CA SER A 209 -10.24 30.89 -7.07
C SER A 209 -11.75 30.62 -7.14
N LEU A 210 -12.25 29.67 -6.36
CA LEU A 210 -13.67 29.32 -6.33
C LEU A 210 -14.49 30.37 -5.56
N VAL A 211 -13.95 30.88 -4.45
CA VAL A 211 -14.56 31.99 -3.69
C VAL A 211 -14.72 33.23 -4.58
N LYS A 212 -13.68 33.60 -5.31
CA LYS A 212 -13.73 34.71 -6.27
C LYS A 212 -14.77 34.47 -7.37
N ALA A 213 -14.81 33.25 -7.93
CA ALA A 213 -15.76 32.92 -9.00
C ALA A 213 -17.22 32.91 -8.51
N ALA A 214 -17.48 32.42 -7.29
CA ALA A 214 -18.82 32.26 -6.77
C ALA A 214 -19.43 33.57 -6.25
N ILE A 215 -18.65 34.40 -5.55
CA ILE A 215 -19.17 35.58 -4.84
C ILE A 215 -18.34 36.86 -5.07
N GLY A 216 -17.33 36.83 -5.93
CA GLY A 216 -16.51 38.00 -6.27
C GLY A 216 -15.49 38.44 -5.20
N GLN A 217 -15.47 37.79 -4.03
CA GLN A 217 -14.53 38.11 -2.96
C GLN A 217 -13.10 37.70 -3.35
N ILE A 218 -12.17 38.65 -3.23
CA ILE A 218 -10.73 38.40 -3.35
C ILE A 218 -10.18 38.31 -1.94
N VAL A 219 -9.63 37.16 -1.59
CA VAL A 219 -9.09 36.86 -0.26
C VAL A 219 -7.74 36.17 -0.42
N ASP A 220 -6.82 36.44 0.49
CA ASP A 220 -5.52 35.80 0.52
C ASP A 220 -5.64 34.30 0.90
N ALA A 221 -4.76 33.47 0.36
CA ALA A 221 -4.79 32.03 0.61
C ALA A 221 -4.49 31.69 2.08
N GLU A 222 -3.57 32.42 2.72
CA GLU A 222 -3.25 32.20 4.14
C GLU A 222 -4.42 32.63 5.02
N GLU A 223 -5.05 33.76 4.71
CA GLU A 223 -6.25 34.25 5.43
C GLU A 223 -7.45 33.31 5.28
N LEU A 224 -7.64 32.71 4.11
CA LEU A 224 -8.80 31.85 3.83
C LEU A 224 -8.69 30.46 4.46
N GLY A 225 -7.49 29.90 4.54
CA GLY A 225 -7.29 28.48 4.89
C GLY A 225 -5.82 28.08 5.02
N GLY A 226 -4.96 29.03 5.41
CA GLY A 226 -3.55 28.78 5.63
C GLY A 226 -3.27 28.04 6.93
N ALA A 227 -2.00 27.66 7.11
CA ALA A 227 -1.56 26.92 8.28
C ALA A 227 -1.66 27.75 9.57
N GLN A 228 -1.36 29.06 9.52
CA GLN A 228 -1.50 29.96 10.67
C GLN A 228 -2.96 30.23 10.98
N MET A 229 -3.81 30.41 9.96
CA MET A 229 -5.25 30.58 10.19
C MET A 229 -5.83 29.37 10.91
N HIS A 230 -5.54 28.16 10.43
CA HIS A 230 -6.12 26.95 11.04
C HIS A 230 -5.54 26.58 12.40
N SER A 231 -4.29 26.93 12.69
CA SER A 231 -3.66 26.63 13.98
C SER A 231 -3.93 27.70 15.05
N ALA A 232 -4.09 28.97 14.68
CA ALA A 232 -4.24 30.07 15.63
C ALA A 232 -5.67 30.63 15.73
N ILE A 233 -6.50 30.47 14.69
CA ILE A 233 -7.84 31.09 14.62
C ILE A 233 -8.92 30.02 14.66
N SER A 234 -8.96 29.10 13.69
CA SER A 234 -10.04 28.10 13.64
C SER A 234 -9.85 26.95 14.64
N GLY A 235 -8.60 26.68 15.03
CA GLY A 235 -8.24 25.54 15.88
C GLY A 235 -8.42 24.17 15.19
N THR A 236 -8.52 24.15 13.85
CA THR A 236 -8.70 22.91 13.08
C THR A 236 -7.39 22.14 12.94
N VAL A 237 -6.24 22.81 12.94
CA VAL A 237 -4.92 22.18 12.87
C VAL A 237 -4.29 22.18 14.25
N ASP A 238 -3.85 21.01 14.71
CA ASP A 238 -3.24 20.85 16.03
C ASP A 238 -1.78 21.35 16.06
N PHE A 239 -1.04 21.16 14.96
CA PHE A 239 0.38 21.49 14.88
C PHE A 239 0.71 22.29 13.62
N TYR A 240 1.12 23.54 13.82
CA TYR A 240 1.76 24.34 12.79
C TYR A 240 3.22 23.94 12.63
N GLU A 241 3.65 23.68 11.40
CA GLU A 241 5.02 23.31 11.09
C GLU A 241 5.59 24.20 9.98
N LYS A 242 6.89 24.52 10.07
CA LYS A 242 7.51 25.49 9.17
C LYS A 242 7.78 24.94 7.76
N ASP A 243 8.04 23.64 7.66
CA ASP A 243 8.47 22.95 6.43
C ASP A 243 8.23 21.43 6.55
N ASP A 244 8.45 20.72 5.43
CA ASP A 244 8.26 19.27 5.35
C ASP A 244 9.13 18.50 6.37
N PRO A 245 10.46 18.74 6.51
CA PRO A 245 11.28 18.04 7.50
C PRO A 245 10.81 18.22 8.95
N ALA A 246 10.40 19.43 9.35
CA ALA A 246 9.91 19.69 10.70
C ALA A 246 8.60 18.93 10.97
N CYS A 247 7.69 18.93 9.99
CA CYS A 247 6.43 18.20 10.06
C CYS A 247 6.62 16.68 10.16
N LEU A 248 7.50 16.10 9.35
CA LEU A 248 7.81 14.67 9.41
C LEU A 248 8.46 14.28 10.75
N LYS A 249 9.36 15.12 11.28
CA LYS A 249 9.94 14.91 12.62
C LYS A 249 8.88 14.93 13.71
N ARG A 250 7.90 15.84 13.62
CA ARG A 250 6.77 15.91 14.56
C ARG A 250 5.89 14.68 14.47
N LEU A 251 5.54 14.24 13.26
CA LEU A 251 4.80 13.00 13.02
C LEU A 251 5.48 11.80 13.69
N ARG A 252 6.79 11.60 13.47
CA ARG A 252 7.56 10.56 14.15
C ARG A 252 7.45 10.66 15.67
N SER A 253 7.63 11.87 16.21
CA SER A 253 7.54 12.09 17.66
C SER A 253 6.15 11.76 18.23
N LEU A 254 5.07 12.00 17.47
CA LEU A 254 3.72 11.63 17.88
C LEU A 254 3.48 10.12 17.82
N ILE A 255 4.02 9.45 16.79
CA ILE A 255 3.92 8.00 16.64
C ILE A 255 4.69 7.27 17.75
N ALA A 256 5.84 7.80 18.18
CA ALA A 256 6.60 7.26 19.32
C ALA A 256 5.82 7.27 20.65
N LEU A 257 4.76 8.08 20.76
CA LEU A 257 3.90 8.14 21.95
C LEU A 257 2.75 7.14 21.90
N LEU A 258 2.56 6.43 20.79
CA LEU A 258 1.56 5.37 20.71
C LEU A 258 1.93 4.22 21.65
N PRO A 259 0.93 3.54 22.24
CA PRO A 259 1.20 2.36 23.06
C PRO A 259 1.92 1.30 22.24
N GLU A 260 2.86 0.60 22.86
CA GLU A 260 3.54 -0.53 22.22
C GLU A 260 2.53 -1.51 21.63
N SER A 261 2.73 -1.84 20.36
CA SER A 261 1.87 -2.81 19.68
C SER A 261 1.99 -4.17 20.36
N LYS A 262 0.87 -4.90 20.49
CA LYS A 262 0.88 -6.29 20.98
C LYS A 262 1.78 -7.18 20.13
N GLU A 263 1.99 -6.82 18.86
CA GLU A 263 2.89 -7.55 17.95
C GLU A 263 4.37 -7.43 18.33
N SER A 264 4.82 -6.30 18.90
CA SER A 264 6.21 -6.18 19.38
C SER A 264 6.51 -7.22 20.47
N LYS A 265 5.52 -7.48 21.34
CA LYS A 265 5.60 -8.52 22.39
C LYS A 265 5.63 -9.94 21.82
N THR A 266 4.92 -10.19 20.71
CA THR A 266 4.99 -11.50 20.04
C THR A 266 6.33 -11.74 19.34
N SER A 267 7.01 -10.69 18.89
CA SER A 267 8.38 -10.77 18.33
C SER A 267 9.39 -11.27 19.37
N GLU A 268 9.23 -10.89 20.64
CA GLU A 268 10.09 -11.38 21.74
C GLU A 268 9.85 -12.86 22.06
N THR A 269 8.65 -13.39 21.76
CA THR A 269 8.31 -14.82 21.91
C THR A 269 8.50 -15.66 20.64
N ALA A 270 8.92 -15.04 19.53
CA ALA A 270 9.19 -15.79 18.31
C ALA A 270 10.35 -16.75 18.57
N LYS A 271 10.12 -18.06 18.36
CA LYS A 271 11.20 -19.04 18.28
C LYS A 271 12.27 -18.54 17.28
N GLU A 272 13.50 -18.97 17.50
CA GLU A 272 14.67 -18.58 16.71
C GLU A 272 14.35 -18.59 15.20
N ARG A 273 14.58 -17.45 14.53
CA ARG A 273 14.29 -17.28 13.10
C ARG A 273 15.31 -18.10 12.31
N THR A 274 14.86 -19.13 11.60
CA THR A 274 15.71 -19.90 10.68
C THR A 274 15.48 -19.47 9.25
N GLN A 275 16.52 -19.58 8.42
CA GLN A 275 16.37 -19.33 6.98
C GLN A 275 15.58 -20.46 6.31
N PRO A 276 14.90 -20.20 5.19
CA PRO A 276 14.28 -21.25 4.40
C PRO A 276 15.31 -22.31 3.95
N PRO A 277 14.93 -23.60 3.91
CA PRO A 277 15.84 -24.68 3.55
C PRO A 277 16.27 -24.66 2.08
N LYS A 278 15.52 -23.97 1.21
CA LYS A 278 15.89 -23.71 -0.19
C LYS A 278 16.06 -22.21 -0.42
N SER A 279 16.95 -21.86 -1.34
CA SER A 279 17.09 -20.48 -1.81
C SER A 279 15.79 -19.99 -2.46
N PRO A 280 15.35 -18.75 -2.22
CA PRO A 280 14.24 -18.12 -2.96
C PRO A 280 14.43 -18.18 -4.48
N ASP A 281 15.67 -18.16 -4.96
CA ASP A 281 16.01 -18.24 -6.38
C ASP A 281 15.63 -19.58 -7.02
N SER A 282 15.44 -20.63 -6.23
CA SER A 282 15.00 -21.95 -6.72
C SER A 282 13.59 -21.91 -7.34
N VAL A 283 12.79 -20.89 -7.01
CA VAL A 283 11.45 -20.70 -7.57
C VAL A 283 11.49 -20.54 -9.09
N TYR A 284 12.54 -19.94 -9.64
CA TYR A 284 12.73 -19.78 -11.10
C TYR A 284 12.92 -21.11 -11.83
N ASP A 285 13.39 -22.14 -11.13
CA ASP A 285 13.58 -23.47 -11.70
C ASP A 285 12.34 -24.36 -11.47
N LEU A 286 11.52 -24.05 -10.46
CA LEU A 286 10.28 -24.77 -10.16
C LEU A 286 9.15 -24.39 -11.11
N ILE A 287 8.97 -23.11 -11.39
CA ILE A 287 7.83 -22.57 -12.15
C ILE A 287 8.25 -22.28 -13.59
N SER A 288 7.51 -22.80 -14.56
CA SER A 288 7.70 -22.42 -15.97
C SER A 288 7.01 -21.10 -16.28
N PHE A 289 7.58 -20.34 -17.21
CA PHE A 289 7.02 -19.07 -17.65
C PHE A 289 5.58 -19.19 -18.21
N ASP A 290 5.27 -20.29 -18.90
CA ASP A 290 3.93 -20.59 -19.43
C ASP A 290 2.94 -21.12 -18.37
N GLY A 291 3.41 -21.34 -17.14
CA GLY A 291 2.63 -21.85 -16.01
C GLY A 291 2.17 -23.31 -16.14
N GLN A 292 2.64 -24.07 -17.15
CA GLN A 292 2.19 -25.44 -17.43
C GLN A 292 2.99 -26.52 -16.68
N LYS A 293 4.22 -26.22 -16.25
CA LYS A 293 5.07 -27.18 -15.54
C LYS A 293 4.44 -27.60 -14.21
N GLN A 294 4.35 -28.91 -14.00
CA GLN A 294 3.98 -29.48 -12.71
C GLN A 294 5.17 -29.44 -11.76
N TYR A 295 4.91 -29.17 -10.48
CA TYR A 295 5.91 -29.18 -9.41
C TYR A 295 5.22 -29.55 -8.09
N ASP A 296 5.96 -30.08 -7.12
CA ASP A 296 5.42 -30.24 -5.78
C ASP A 296 5.38 -28.88 -5.09
N VAL A 297 4.21 -28.42 -4.65
CA VAL A 297 4.09 -27.16 -3.91
C VAL A 297 4.94 -27.16 -2.63
N ARG A 298 5.28 -28.33 -2.07
CA ARG A 298 6.21 -28.43 -0.93
C ARG A 298 7.60 -27.92 -1.26
N ASP A 299 8.04 -28.05 -2.51
CA ASP A 299 9.32 -27.49 -2.97
C ASP A 299 9.29 -25.96 -2.98
N LEU A 300 8.14 -25.38 -3.31
CA LEU A 300 7.93 -23.93 -3.22
C LEU A 300 7.90 -23.48 -1.74
N LEU A 301 7.19 -24.21 -0.87
CA LEU A 301 7.13 -23.88 0.56
C LEU A 301 8.52 -23.91 1.20
N ALA A 302 9.37 -24.85 0.81
CA ALA A 302 10.77 -24.93 1.26
C ALA A 302 11.63 -23.70 0.89
N ALA A 303 11.17 -22.84 -0.03
CA ALA A 303 11.84 -21.57 -0.36
C ALA A 303 11.24 -20.34 0.36
N VAL A 304 10.17 -20.53 1.15
CA VAL A 304 9.38 -19.44 1.77
C VAL A 304 9.35 -19.53 3.29
N VAL A 305 9.17 -20.75 3.84
CA VAL A 305 8.99 -20.95 5.28
C VAL A 305 10.32 -21.23 5.96
N ASP A 306 10.39 -20.90 7.26
CA ASP A 306 11.52 -21.19 8.12
C ASP A 306 11.86 -22.69 8.11
N ALA A 307 13.14 -23.05 8.07
CA ALA A 307 13.59 -24.45 8.12
C ALA A 307 12.99 -25.22 9.30
N ASP A 308 12.65 -26.49 9.04
CA ASP A 308 12.10 -27.44 10.02
C ASP A 308 10.81 -26.97 10.73
N SER A 309 10.06 -26.05 10.12
CA SER A 309 8.84 -25.49 10.70
C SER A 309 7.53 -26.10 10.19
N ILE A 310 7.56 -26.84 9.08
CA ILE A 310 6.35 -27.37 8.42
C ILE A 310 5.78 -28.56 9.21
N ASP A 311 4.50 -28.46 9.56
CA ASP A 311 3.66 -29.56 10.02
C ASP A 311 2.42 -29.67 9.11
N GLU A 312 2.40 -30.69 8.23
CA GLU A 312 1.36 -30.82 7.22
C GLU A 312 0.08 -31.44 7.80
N TYR A 313 -1.00 -30.67 7.77
CA TYR A 313 -2.33 -31.12 8.19
C TYR A 313 -2.94 -32.06 7.14
N LYS A 314 -3.39 -33.25 7.58
CA LYS A 314 -4.04 -34.26 6.74
C LYS A 314 -3.28 -34.52 5.42
N ALA A 315 -1.97 -34.75 5.49
CA ALA A 315 -1.10 -34.97 4.32
C ALA A 315 -1.60 -36.07 3.37
N ASP A 316 -2.30 -37.07 3.91
CA ASP A 316 -2.82 -38.21 3.14
C ASP A 316 -4.22 -38.05 2.53
N TYR A 317 -4.90 -36.95 2.79
CA TYR A 317 -6.28 -36.70 2.36
C TYR A 317 -6.35 -35.39 1.55
N GLY A 318 -7.24 -35.32 0.54
CA GLY A 318 -7.43 -34.10 -0.27
C GLY A 318 -6.12 -33.58 -0.89
N LYS A 319 -5.34 -34.46 -1.52
CA LYS A 319 -3.92 -34.20 -1.89
C LYS A 319 -3.72 -33.12 -2.96
N THR A 320 -4.78 -32.66 -3.63
CA THR A 320 -4.73 -31.52 -4.56
C THR A 320 -4.60 -30.16 -3.86
N ILE A 321 -4.76 -30.12 -2.52
CA ILE A 321 -4.44 -28.96 -1.68
C ILE A 321 -3.52 -29.40 -0.54
N VAL A 322 -2.38 -28.71 -0.41
CA VAL A 322 -1.49 -28.82 0.74
C VAL A 322 -1.93 -27.80 1.79
N THR A 323 -2.13 -28.28 3.01
CA THR A 323 -2.41 -27.42 4.17
C THR A 323 -1.38 -27.70 5.24
N ALA A 324 -0.75 -26.66 5.79
CA ALA A 324 0.30 -26.85 6.77
C ALA A 324 0.35 -25.71 7.80
N TYR A 325 0.72 -26.05 9.02
CA TYR A 325 1.25 -25.07 9.96
C TYR A 325 2.73 -24.86 9.66
N ALA A 326 3.19 -23.62 9.73
CA ALA A 326 4.60 -23.29 9.51
C ALA A 326 4.99 -22.01 10.24
N ARG A 327 6.25 -21.59 10.07
CA ARG A 327 6.71 -20.25 10.46
C ARG A 327 7.30 -19.50 9.27
N VAL A 328 7.09 -18.19 9.25
CA VAL A 328 7.74 -17.27 8.32
C VAL A 328 8.34 -16.13 9.15
N ALA A 329 9.66 -16.00 9.12
CA ALA A 329 10.40 -15.07 9.96
C ALA A 329 10.04 -15.17 11.46
N GLY A 330 9.85 -16.41 11.94
CA GLY A 330 9.48 -16.76 13.31
C GLY A 330 7.98 -16.65 13.62
N ARG A 331 7.17 -16.03 12.74
CA ARG A 331 5.72 -15.85 12.95
C ARG A 331 4.98 -17.12 12.53
N ALA A 332 4.13 -17.65 13.41
CA ALA A 332 3.32 -18.82 13.10
C ALA A 332 2.26 -18.48 12.04
N VAL A 333 2.13 -19.34 11.03
CA VAL A 333 1.19 -19.17 9.91
C VAL A 333 0.47 -20.48 9.59
N GLY A 334 -0.77 -20.36 9.12
CA GLY A 334 -1.47 -21.45 8.43
C GLY A 334 -1.35 -21.25 6.93
N ILE A 335 -0.97 -22.30 6.20
CA ILE A 335 -0.76 -22.27 4.76
C ILE A 335 -1.82 -23.13 4.10
N VAL A 336 -2.45 -22.60 3.06
CA VAL A 336 -3.33 -23.34 2.14
C VAL A 336 -2.81 -23.10 0.73
N ALA A 337 -2.31 -24.15 0.06
CA ALA A 337 -1.64 -24.02 -1.23
C ALA A 337 -2.10 -25.12 -2.20
N ASN A 338 -2.44 -24.74 -3.43
CA ASN A 338 -2.78 -25.69 -4.47
C ASN A 338 -1.57 -26.55 -4.84
N GLN A 339 -1.74 -27.87 -4.84
CA GLN A 339 -0.75 -28.81 -5.37
C GLN A 339 -0.76 -28.77 -6.90
N ARG A 340 0.41 -28.73 -7.54
CA ARG A 340 0.53 -28.70 -9.01
C ARG A 340 0.85 -30.06 -9.63
N LEU A 341 1.25 -31.05 -8.83
CA LEU A 341 1.34 -32.45 -9.25
C LEU A 341 -0.03 -33.08 -9.46
N GLN A 342 -0.13 -34.00 -10.42
CA GLN A 342 -1.21 -34.97 -10.45
C GLN A 342 -1.12 -35.90 -9.24
N VAL A 343 -2.25 -36.17 -8.60
CA VAL A 343 -2.31 -37.02 -7.41
C VAL A 343 -3.24 -38.19 -7.65
N ARG A 344 -2.79 -39.39 -7.26
CA ARG A 344 -3.59 -40.61 -7.36
C ARG A 344 -4.31 -40.85 -6.04
N THR A 345 -5.63 -40.89 -6.08
CA THR A 345 -6.47 -41.19 -4.92
C THR A 345 -6.80 -42.68 -4.85
N LYS A 346 -7.18 -43.13 -3.65
CA LYS A 346 -7.59 -44.52 -3.42
C LYS A 346 -9.02 -44.81 -3.94
N LYS A 347 -9.84 -43.78 -4.16
CA LYS A 347 -11.27 -43.92 -4.50
C LYS A 347 -11.63 -43.47 -5.92
N GLU A 348 -11.02 -42.39 -6.41
CA GLU A 348 -11.48 -41.66 -7.61
C GLU A 348 -10.45 -41.63 -8.74
N GLY A 349 -9.38 -42.41 -8.64
CA GLY A 349 -8.34 -42.47 -9.67
C GLY A 349 -7.39 -41.26 -9.65
N ILE A 350 -7.05 -40.72 -10.81
CA ILE A 350 -6.10 -39.60 -10.94
C ILE A 350 -6.85 -38.28 -10.87
N GLN A 351 -6.44 -37.42 -9.95
CA GLN A 351 -6.88 -36.04 -9.82
C GLN A 351 -5.82 -35.08 -10.37
N MET A 352 -6.26 -34.01 -11.02
CA MET A 352 -5.37 -33.04 -11.66
C MET A 352 -4.85 -32.01 -10.66
N GLY A 353 -3.55 -31.69 -10.75
CA GLY A 353 -2.96 -30.60 -9.98
C GLY A 353 -3.56 -29.25 -10.36
N GLY A 354 -3.73 -28.37 -9.39
CA GLY A 354 -4.37 -27.06 -9.54
C GLY A 354 -5.90 -27.09 -9.53
N VAL A 355 -6.53 -28.27 -9.49
CA VAL A 355 -7.98 -28.43 -9.45
C VAL A 355 -8.44 -28.75 -8.03
N ILE A 356 -9.51 -28.10 -7.59
CA ILE A 356 -10.12 -28.33 -6.28
C ILE A 356 -11.18 -29.42 -6.40
N TYR A 357 -11.02 -30.50 -5.64
CA TYR A 357 -11.96 -31.61 -5.51
C TYR A 357 -12.67 -31.54 -4.15
N SER A 358 -13.78 -32.27 -3.99
CA SER A 358 -14.60 -32.27 -2.77
C SER A 358 -13.79 -32.55 -1.51
N ASP A 359 -12.93 -33.57 -1.53
CA ASP A 359 -12.07 -33.96 -0.42
C ASP A 359 -11.03 -32.87 -0.05
N SER A 360 -10.42 -32.23 -1.04
CA SER A 360 -9.49 -31.12 -0.83
C SER A 360 -10.18 -29.86 -0.32
N ALA A 361 -11.42 -29.59 -0.75
CA ALA A 361 -12.23 -28.48 -0.25
C ALA A 361 -12.61 -28.71 1.22
N ASP A 362 -13.08 -29.91 1.57
CA ASP A 362 -13.41 -30.28 2.95
C ASP A 362 -12.19 -30.20 3.87
N LYS A 363 -11.02 -30.62 3.38
CA LYS A 363 -9.74 -30.49 4.08
C LYS A 363 -9.41 -29.02 4.36
N ALA A 364 -9.43 -28.17 3.33
CA ALA A 364 -9.08 -26.76 3.45
C ALA A 364 -10.07 -26.01 4.37
N ALA A 365 -11.36 -26.25 4.21
CA ALA A 365 -12.39 -25.66 5.06
C ALA A 365 -12.19 -26.03 6.53
N ARG A 366 -11.87 -27.30 6.81
CA ARG A 366 -11.60 -27.75 8.19
C ARG A 366 -10.29 -27.24 8.77
N PHE A 367 -9.32 -26.88 7.94
CA PHE A 367 -8.04 -26.30 8.38
C PHE A 367 -8.16 -24.81 8.74
N VAL A 368 -9.04 -24.07 8.06
CA VAL A 368 -9.24 -22.63 8.28
C VAL A 368 -10.06 -22.34 9.54
N MET A 369 -10.98 -23.23 9.91
CA MET A 369 -11.73 -23.18 11.18
C MET A 369 -10.83 -23.47 12.37
#